data_AF-A0A965HI87-F1
#
_entry.id   AF-A0A965HI87-F1
#
_cell.length_a   1.000
_cell.length_b   1.000
_cell.length_c   1.000
_cell.angle_alpha   90.00
_cell.angle_beta   90.00
_cell.angle_gamma   90.00
#
_symmetry.space_group_name_H-M   'P 1'
#
loop_
_entity.id
_entity.type
_entity.pdbx_description
1 polymer ?
#
loop_
_entity_poly.entity_id
_entity_poly.type
_entity_poly.pdbx_seq_one_letter_code
_entity_poly.pdbx_strand_id
1 'polypeptide(L)' 'LKQILFGPATLDDGSQNLVGAIVTCMGNVGAKTLKEFQDTEIIIAPSIKTEGKLFQTVQGVGMGTR' A
#
# COMPACT_ATOMS: atom_id res chain seq x y z
N LEU A 1 1.29 -21.26 -4.74
CA LEU A 1 0.08 -20.43 -4.50
C LEU A 1 -0.11 -20.01 -3.04
N LYS A 2 0.08 -20.90 -2.04
CA LYS A 2 -0.16 -20.57 -0.62
C LYS A 2 0.56 -19.30 -0.14
N GLN A 3 1.86 -19.15 -0.39
CA GLN A 3 2.63 -17.97 0.04
C GLN A 3 2.19 -16.68 -0.68
N ILE A 4 1.86 -16.79 -1.97
CA ILE A 4 1.36 -15.67 -2.76
C ILE A 4 0.06 -15.14 -2.14
N LEU A 5 -0.87 -16.02 -1.77
CA LEU A 5 -2.17 -15.61 -1.23
C LEU A 5 -2.11 -15.25 0.26
N PHE A 6 -1.46 -16.07 1.09
CA PHE A 6 -1.59 -16.03 2.55
C PHE A 6 -0.29 -15.71 3.31
N GLY A 7 0.83 -15.54 2.59
CA GLY A 7 2.11 -15.21 3.19
C GLY A 7 2.78 -16.35 4.00
N PRO A 8 3.77 -16.02 4.85
CA PRO A 8 4.30 -14.66 5.07
C PRO A 8 4.99 -14.13 3.80
N ALA A 9 4.96 -12.81 3.62
CA ALA A 9 5.73 -12.16 2.58
C ALA A 9 7.21 -12.14 2.97
N THR A 10 8.08 -12.64 2.11
CA THR A 10 9.53 -12.60 2.27
C THR A 10 10.20 -11.58 1.35
N LEU A 11 9.39 -10.92 0.51
CA LEU A 11 9.77 -9.86 -0.42
C LEU A 11 8.90 -8.63 -0.13
N ASP A 12 9.40 -7.45 -0.48
CA ASP A 12 8.76 -6.14 -0.29
C ASP A 12 8.13 -5.58 -1.58
N ASP A 13 8.17 -6.33 -2.68
CA ASP A 13 7.64 -5.96 -4.00
C ASP A 13 6.12 -6.13 -4.15
N GLY A 14 5.43 -6.60 -3.10
CA GLY A 14 3.99 -6.85 -3.11
C GLY A 14 3.55 -8.11 -3.84
N SER A 15 4.47 -9.00 -4.24
CA SER A 15 4.14 -10.25 -4.95
C SER A 15 3.57 -11.36 -4.06
N GLN A 16 3.52 -11.16 -2.74
CA GLN A 16 3.14 -12.17 -1.75
C GLN A 16 2.19 -11.63 -0.68
N ASN A 17 1.49 -12.53 0.02
CA ASN A 17 0.51 -12.22 1.07
C ASN A 17 -0.65 -11.29 0.62
N LEU A 18 -1.22 -11.56 -0.56
CA LEU A 18 -2.28 -10.73 -1.15
C LEU A 18 -3.54 -10.62 -0.27
N VAL A 19 -3.91 -11.68 0.45
CA VAL A 19 -5.05 -11.65 1.38
C VAL A 19 -4.75 -10.77 2.58
N GLY A 20 -3.56 -10.89 3.17
CA GLY A 20 -3.14 -10.01 4.27
C GLY A 20 -3.08 -8.54 3.85
N ALA A 21 -2.62 -8.27 2.62
CA ALA A 21 -2.62 -6.92 2.06
C ALA A 21 -4.03 -6.32 1.97
N ILE A 22 -5.00 -7.07 1.41
CA ILE A 22 -6.40 -6.61 1.32
C ILE A 22 -7.00 -6.38 2.71
N VAL A 23 -6.81 -7.31 3.64
CA VAL A 23 -7.33 -7.17 5.02
C VAL A 23 -6.74 -5.95 5.72
N THR A 24 -5.45 -5.66 5.51
CA THR A 24 -4.81 -4.46 6.05
C THR A 24 -5.40 -3.18 5.46
N CYS A 25 -5.59 -3.14 4.14
CA CYS A 25 -6.24 -2.00 3.46
C CYS A 25 -7.68 -1.78 3.95
N MET A 26 -8.45 -2.85 4.11
CA MET A 26 -9.80 -2.80 4.66
C MET A 26 -9.82 -2.21 6.08
N GLY A 27 -8.85 -2.59 6.92
CA GLY A 27 -8.69 -2.02 8.27
C GLY A 27 -8.42 -0.51 8.26
N ASN A 28 -7.60 -0.01 7.33
CA ASN A 28 -7.25 1.41 7.23
C ASN A 28 -8.45 2.32 6.92
N VAL A 29 -9.44 1.81 6.19
CA VAL A 29 -10.64 2.55 5.78
C VAL A 29 -11.89 2.15 6.57
N GLY A 30 -11.75 1.29 7.57
CA GLY A 30 -12.85 0.84 8.43
C GLY A 30 -13.86 -0.09 7.74
N ALA A 31 -13.49 -0.75 6.64
CA ALA A 31 -14.36 -1.67 5.93
C ALA A 31 -14.33 -3.08 6.55
N LYS A 32 -15.48 -3.62 6.94
CA LYS A 32 -15.62 -4.98 7.48
C LYS A 32 -15.81 -6.03 6.39
N THR A 33 -16.37 -5.65 5.25
CA THR A 33 -16.63 -6.54 4.12
C THR A 33 -16.00 -6.03 2.84
N LEU A 34 -15.78 -6.91 1.85
CA LEU A 34 -15.29 -6.50 0.53
C LEU A 34 -16.25 -5.52 -0.16
N LYS A 35 -17.54 -5.63 0.11
CA LYS A 35 -18.54 -4.73 -0.46
C LYS A 35 -18.39 -3.32 0.11
N GLU A 36 -18.28 -3.20 1.44
CA GLU A 36 -17.96 -1.92 2.08
C GLU A 36 -16.64 -1.34 1.55
N PHE A 37 -15.61 -2.18 1.37
CA PHE A 37 -14.32 -1.75 0.84
C PHE A 37 -14.41 -1.21 -0.60
N GLN A 38 -15.26 -1.80 -1.45
CA GLN A 38 -15.49 -1.30 -2.80
C GLN A 38 -16.24 0.04 -2.83
N ASP A 39 -17.00 0.35 -1.77
CA ASP A 39 -17.81 1.56 -1.66
C ASP A 39 -17.08 2.69 -0.88
N THR A 40 -15.83 2.47 -0.45
CA THR A 40 -15.03 3.50 0.25
C THR A 40 -14.69 4.68 -0.66
N GLU A 41 -14.53 5.86 -0.07
CA GLU A 41 -14.15 7.07 -0.79
C GLU A 41 -12.77 6.92 -1.47
N ILE A 42 -12.70 7.33 -2.73
CA ILE A 42 -11.45 7.35 -3.52
C ILE A 42 -10.99 8.80 -3.68
N ILE A 43 -9.79 9.07 -3.19
CA ILE A 43 -9.13 10.37 -3.38
C ILE A 43 -8.25 10.30 -4.62
N ILE A 44 -8.50 11.17 -5.59
CA ILE A 44 -7.65 11.33 -6.78
C ILE A 44 -6.63 12.43 -6.52
N ALA A 45 -5.37 12.04 -6.27
CA ALA A 45 -4.28 12.96 -5.98
C ALA A 45 -3.16 12.86 -7.05
N PRO A 46 -3.23 13.62 -8.16
CA PRO A 46 -2.25 13.53 -9.25
C PRO A 46 -0.81 13.86 -8.81
N SER A 47 -0.66 14.76 -7.84
CA SER A 47 0.64 15.22 -7.33
C SER A 47 1.30 14.22 -6.37
N ILE A 48 0.61 13.18 -5.90
CA ILE A 48 1.11 12.31 -4.82
C ILE A 48 2.43 11.60 -5.17
N LYS A 49 2.71 11.43 -6.46
CA LYS A 49 3.97 10.84 -6.95
C LYS A 49 5.17 11.77 -6.74
N THR A 50 4.96 13.08 -6.78
CA THR A 50 6.02 14.10 -6.68
C THR A 50 6.03 14.81 -5.33
N GLU A 51 4.90 14.81 -4.61
CA GLU A 51 4.76 15.43 -3.30
C GLU A 51 5.77 14.88 -2.30
N GLY A 52 6.49 15.78 -1.63
CA GLY A 52 7.50 15.42 -0.62
C GLY A 52 8.80 14.81 -1.17
N LYS A 53 8.92 14.52 -2.47
CA LYS A 53 10.12 13.89 -3.05
C LYS A 53 11.36 14.75 -2.95
N LEU A 54 11.23 16.06 -3.13
CA LEU A 54 12.34 17.00 -2.95
C LEU A 54 12.92 16.88 -1.53
N PHE A 55 12.06 16.84 -0.51
CA PHE A 55 12.50 16.71 0.88
C PHE A 55 13.11 15.32 1.16
N GLN A 56 12.54 14.23 0.61
CA GLN A 56 13.11 12.88 0.72
C GLN A 56 14.53 12.82 0.13
N THR A 57 14.74 13.43 -1.04
CA THR A 57 16.06 13.47 -1.69
C THR A 57 17.05 14.32 -0.90
N VAL A 58 16.64 15.51 -0.43
CA VAL A 58 17.51 16.38 0.38
C VAL A 58 17.94 15.71 1.69
N GLN A 59 17.03 14.95 2.31
CA GLN A 59 17.29 14.23 3.57
C GLN A 59 18.00 12.88 3.37
N GLY A 60 18.09 12.38 2.13
CA GLY A 60 18.63 11.05 1.84
C GLY A 60 17.82 9.94 2.50
N VAL A 61 16.48 10.01 2.43
CA VAL A 61 15.59 9.00 3.03
C VAL A 61 14.59 8.43 2.02
N GLY A 62 14.07 7.25 2.31
CA GLY A 62 13.05 6.58 1.51
C GLY A 62 13.54 6.23 0.09
N MET A 63 12.72 6.52 -0.92
CA MET A 63 13.05 6.28 -2.34
C MET A 63 13.89 7.41 -2.96
N GLY A 64 14.25 8.44 -2.19
CA GLY A 64 15.06 9.59 -2.63
C GLY A 64 16.56 9.39 -2.43
N THR A 65 16.97 8.35 -1.73
CA THR A 65 18.35 7.91 -1.54
C THR A 65 18.87 7.26 -2.82
N ARG A 66 19.71 7.98 -3.57
CA ARG A 66 20.62 7.36 -4.55
C ARG A 66 21.91 6.97 -3.85
#